data_AF-A0A930YPH5-F1
#
_entry.id   AF-A0A930YPH5-F1
#
_cell.length_a   1.000
_cell.length_b   1.000
_cell.length_c   1.000
_cell.angle_alpha   90.00
_cell.angle_beta   90.00
_cell.angle_gamma   90.00
#
_symmetry.space_group_name_H-M   'P 1'
#
loop_
_entity.id
_entity.type
_entity.pdbx_description
1 polymer ?
#
loop_
_entity_poly.entity_id
_entity_poly.type
_entity_poly.pdbx_seq_one_letter_code
_entity_poly.pdbx_strand_id
1 'polypeptide(L)'
;MIADVLVLVVLVGAFVGAMYYVRGRALEAQKEPSPYTDLPLPPSAASESGLVAAPLPPPADHGRALQASRDQAVLLRRDFPPRPGSLDRWGGVPLVPRGFTWPFFVADDGAERALHCLLQLDCASIPERGRLGLMPDHGMLYVFLDLDRHTHWKWSVRYETGDLADFVPAKVPASLPCAYSDRRAWVWPQRDEDWPRLLPEWSIDPVLLTGGRPRGVEDESSDGKLDFWPGTIPVPERLEEIEGAVVSSRFHHNAYDDTGALVRPYATFPHDWQAVRITMGHASRQADRQHLDNLVERGETTEAEAVDYLARLRQGVDSWSRLAQAEEPWTPLTSQERDAVWQFLLDHQAVVLFGLTEAVNESVEATLSGSPLAEEILPPEALDPVRIRHALGVRSDDGSVAFASSTARMLCAPSYVQGDAEERISEWLLLLELAESQPIGHLFGESVYQFWIRPGDLAARRFDLVQLTASAY
;
A
#
# COMPACT_ATOMS: atom_id res chain seq x y z
N MET A 1 22.66 -24.90 29.99
CA MET A 1 21.67 -25.47 29.05
C MET A 1 20.69 -24.43 28.49
N ILE A 2 19.87 -23.73 29.27
CA ILE A 2 18.97 -22.69 28.72
C ILE A 2 19.73 -21.42 28.27
N ALA A 3 20.79 -21.03 29.00
CA ALA A 3 21.64 -19.90 28.62
C ALA A 3 22.45 -20.15 27.33
N ASP A 4 22.87 -21.40 27.09
CA ASP A 4 23.68 -21.76 25.92
C ASP A 4 22.84 -21.80 24.63
N VAL A 5 21.55 -22.16 24.74
CA VAL A 5 20.60 -22.12 23.61
C VAL A 5 20.24 -20.68 23.25
N LEU A 6 20.08 -19.78 24.23
CA LEU A 6 19.80 -18.37 23.97
C LEU A 6 20.99 -17.65 23.28
N VAL A 7 22.22 -17.97 23.71
CA VAL A 7 23.45 -17.45 23.08
C VAL A 7 23.60 -18.00 21.66
N LEU A 8 23.24 -19.27 21.41
CA LEU A 8 23.26 -19.84 20.07
C LEU A 8 22.22 -19.21 19.15
N VAL A 9 21.01 -18.92 19.63
CA VAL A 9 19.95 -18.24 18.83
C VAL A 9 20.33 -16.80 18.50
N VAL A 10 20.94 -16.06 19.44
CA VAL A 10 21.42 -14.69 19.19
C VAL A 10 22.61 -14.68 18.23
N LEU A 11 23.53 -15.64 18.33
CA LEU A 11 24.67 -15.74 17.42
C LEU A 11 24.26 -16.19 16.01
N VAL A 12 23.28 -17.10 15.88
CA VAL A 12 22.73 -17.49 14.58
C VAL A 12 21.95 -16.32 13.95
N GLY A 13 21.16 -15.58 14.74
CA GLY A 13 20.46 -14.37 14.27
C GLY A 13 21.43 -13.27 13.80
N ALA A 14 22.51 -13.02 14.55
CA ALA A 14 23.54 -12.07 14.16
C ALA A 14 24.34 -12.53 12.93
N PHE A 15 24.60 -13.84 12.80
CA PHE A 15 25.30 -14.41 11.65
C PHE A 15 24.44 -14.38 10.38
N VAL A 16 23.14 -14.68 10.48
CA VAL A 16 22.18 -14.55 9.37
C VAL A 16 22.01 -13.09 8.97
N GLY A 17 21.88 -12.17 9.93
CA GLY A 17 21.83 -10.73 9.66
C GLY A 17 23.09 -10.19 8.98
N ALA A 18 24.27 -10.60 9.43
CA ALA A 18 25.55 -10.24 8.80
C ALA A 18 25.71 -10.85 7.40
N MET A 19 25.23 -12.09 7.18
CA MET A 19 25.21 -12.72 5.86
C MET A 19 24.25 -12.01 4.89
N TYR A 20 23.07 -11.59 5.33
CA TYR A 20 22.16 -10.75 4.53
C TYR A 20 22.76 -9.38 4.22
N TYR A 21 23.42 -8.75 5.19
CA TYR A 21 24.09 -7.46 5.01
C TYR A 21 25.28 -7.54 4.03
N VAL A 22 26.14 -8.55 4.16
CA VAL A 22 27.29 -8.76 3.26
C VAL A 22 26.84 -9.19 1.87
N ARG A 23 25.80 -10.02 1.75
CA ARG A 23 25.23 -10.43 0.46
C ARG A 23 24.50 -9.26 -0.23
N GLY A 24 23.82 -8.39 0.53
CA GLY A 24 23.26 -7.14 0.04
C GLY A 24 24.34 -6.19 -0.50
N ARG A 25 25.44 -6.00 0.25
CA ARG A 25 26.58 -5.19 -0.18
C ARG A 25 27.34 -5.77 -1.37
N ALA A 26 27.42 -7.09 -1.49
CA ALA A 26 28.03 -7.76 -2.65
C ALA A 26 27.15 -7.66 -3.90
N LEU A 27 25.82 -7.65 -3.74
CA LEU A 27 24.86 -7.38 -4.82
C LEU A 27 24.84 -5.89 -5.22
N GLU A 28 25.03 -4.97 -4.28
CA GLU A 28 25.23 -3.54 -4.57
C GLU A 28 26.56 -3.29 -5.32
N ALA A 29 27.63 -3.98 -4.95
CA ALA A 29 28.92 -3.88 -5.65
C ALA A 29 28.93 -4.53 -7.05
N GLN A 30 27.93 -5.35 -7.37
CA GLN A 30 27.71 -5.95 -8.69
C GLN A 30 26.60 -5.27 -9.50
N LYS A 31 25.89 -4.27 -8.95
CA LYS A 31 25.02 -3.41 -9.76
C LYS A 31 25.91 -2.59 -10.69
N GLU A 32 25.83 -2.85 -11.99
CA GLU A 32 26.21 -1.84 -12.97
C GLU A 32 25.53 -0.53 -12.59
N PRO A 33 26.22 0.63 -12.73
CA PRO A 33 25.62 1.92 -12.40
C PRO A 33 24.28 2.02 -13.13
N SER A 34 23.24 2.38 -12.38
CA SER A 34 21.92 2.65 -12.94
C SER A 34 22.09 3.59 -14.14
N PRO A 35 21.56 3.29 -15.33
CA PRO A 35 21.69 4.17 -16.49
C PRO A 35 20.99 5.53 -16.30
N TYR A 36 20.37 5.76 -15.14
CA TYR A 36 19.61 6.96 -14.80
C TYR A 36 20.36 7.99 -13.94
N THR A 37 21.64 7.79 -13.63
CA THR A 37 22.36 8.71 -12.71
C THR A 37 22.87 10.01 -13.37
N ASP A 38 22.88 10.13 -14.71
CA ASP A 38 23.52 11.29 -15.39
C ASP A 38 22.71 11.87 -16.58
N LEU A 39 21.38 11.83 -16.54
CA LEU A 39 20.57 12.54 -17.55
C LEU A 39 20.19 13.95 -17.05
N PRO A 40 20.60 15.04 -17.73
CA PRO A 40 20.11 16.36 -17.40
C PRO A 40 18.59 16.40 -17.60
N LEU A 41 17.89 16.95 -16.61
CA LEU A 41 16.44 17.15 -16.64
C LEU A 41 16.03 17.87 -17.93
N PRO A 42 15.00 17.39 -18.66
CA PRO A 42 14.39 18.22 -19.69
C PRO A 42 13.79 19.47 -19.03
N PRO A 43 13.86 20.64 -19.69
CA PRO A 43 13.26 21.86 -19.15
C PRO A 43 11.77 21.60 -18.88
N SER A 44 11.33 22.04 -17.69
CA SER A 44 9.94 22.03 -17.24
C SER A 44 9.00 22.33 -18.41
N ALA A 45 8.27 21.31 -18.86
CA ALA A 45 7.17 21.51 -19.78
C ALA A 45 6.04 22.17 -18.99
N ALA A 46 6.10 23.51 -18.90
CA ALA A 46 4.95 24.31 -18.57
C ALA A 46 3.88 23.96 -19.61
N SER A 47 2.91 23.14 -19.20
CA SER A 47 1.70 22.94 -19.97
C SER A 47 0.97 24.28 -19.97
N GLU A 48 1.14 25.07 -21.03
CA GLU A 48 0.36 26.28 -21.29
C GLU A 48 -1.11 25.89 -21.53
N SER A 49 -1.83 25.64 -20.45
CA SER A 49 -3.29 25.61 -20.48
C SER A 49 -3.77 27.06 -20.37
N GLY A 50 -4.20 27.62 -21.50
CA GLY A 50 -4.73 28.99 -21.61
C GLY A 50 -6.09 29.18 -20.94
N LEU A 51 -6.15 28.99 -19.63
CA LEU A 51 -7.32 29.31 -18.81
C LEU A 51 -7.10 30.63 -18.08
N VAL A 52 -8.02 31.57 -18.34
CA VAL A 52 -8.09 32.90 -17.76
C VAL A 52 -7.96 32.81 -16.23
N ALA A 53 -6.91 33.42 -15.68
CA ALA A 53 -6.63 33.44 -14.25
C ALA A 53 -7.81 34.11 -13.51
N ALA A 54 -8.47 33.35 -12.65
CA ALA A 54 -9.39 33.91 -11.67
C ALA A 54 -8.61 34.82 -10.69
N PRO A 55 -9.24 35.89 -10.15
CA PRO A 55 -8.57 36.78 -9.21
C PRO A 55 -8.07 36.02 -7.99
N LEU A 56 -6.83 36.27 -7.59
CA LEU A 56 -6.25 35.70 -6.37
C LEU A 56 -7.11 36.11 -5.16
N PRO A 57 -7.49 35.16 -4.29
CA PRO A 57 -8.10 35.49 -3.01
C PRO A 57 -7.14 36.36 -2.16
N PRO A 58 -7.65 37.09 -1.15
CA PRO A 58 -6.82 37.92 -0.27
C PRO A 58 -5.64 37.11 0.30
N PRO A 59 -4.49 37.76 0.58
CA PRO A 59 -3.27 37.06 0.96
C PRO A 59 -3.49 36.27 2.24
N ALA A 60 -3.60 34.95 2.10
CA ALA A 60 -3.48 34.04 3.22
C ALA A 60 -2.07 34.17 3.79
N ASP A 61 -1.91 33.97 5.10
CA ASP A 61 -0.60 33.99 5.76
C ASP A 61 0.19 32.72 5.38
N HIS A 62 0.73 32.71 4.17
CA HIS A 62 1.40 31.56 3.56
C HIS A 62 2.60 31.09 4.40
N GLY A 63 3.33 32.03 5.01
CA GLY A 63 4.46 31.72 5.89
C GLY A 63 4.01 30.97 7.14
N ARG A 64 2.90 31.38 7.74
CA ARG A 64 2.31 30.67 8.88
C ARG A 64 1.83 29.27 8.52
N ALA A 65 1.25 29.06 7.34
CA ALA A 65 0.83 27.73 6.90
C ALA A 65 2.03 26.77 6.74
N LEU A 66 3.12 27.22 6.13
CA LEU A 66 4.37 26.46 5.99
C LEU A 66 5.00 26.11 7.35
N GLN A 67 4.93 27.03 8.31
CA GLN A 67 5.41 26.74 9.66
C GLN A 67 4.50 25.73 10.37
N ALA A 68 3.18 25.95 10.31
CA ALA A 68 2.21 25.09 10.97
C ALA A 68 2.25 23.65 10.43
N SER A 69 2.51 23.43 9.13
CA SER A 69 2.64 22.07 8.57
C SER A 69 3.79 21.27 9.18
N ARG A 70 4.80 21.91 9.78
CA ARG A 70 5.90 21.21 10.48
C ARG A 70 5.52 20.74 11.88
N ASP A 71 4.45 21.32 12.42
CA ASP A 71 3.93 21.04 13.76
C ASP A 71 2.66 20.20 13.72
N GLN A 72 2.29 19.64 12.56
CA GLN A 72 1.11 18.80 12.44
C GLN A 72 1.24 17.73 11.36
N ALA A 73 0.32 16.77 11.41
CA ALA A 73 0.11 15.82 10.33
C ALA A 73 -1.36 15.41 10.24
N VAL A 74 -1.91 15.40 9.04
CA VAL A 74 -3.17 14.70 8.79
C VAL A 74 -2.80 13.30 8.30
N LEU A 75 -2.94 12.29 9.16
CA LEU A 75 -2.74 10.89 8.79
C LEU A 75 -4.02 10.34 8.17
N LEU A 76 -3.87 9.59 7.08
CA LEU A 76 -4.99 8.92 6.43
C LEU A 76 -5.14 7.51 7.01
N ARG A 77 -5.77 7.42 8.19
CA ARG A 77 -5.98 6.16 8.91
C ARG A 77 -6.91 5.29 8.08
N ARG A 78 -6.56 4.02 7.88
CA ARG A 78 -7.45 3.03 7.25
C ARG A 78 -8.44 2.52 8.30
N ASP A 79 -9.72 2.45 7.97
CA ASP A 79 -10.66 1.74 8.84
C ASP A 79 -10.42 0.24 8.75
N PHE A 80 -10.59 -0.48 9.85
CA PHE A 80 -10.46 -1.94 9.86
C PHE A 80 -11.52 -2.60 10.77
N PRO A 81 -12.49 -3.33 10.20
CA PRO A 81 -12.75 -3.53 8.75
C PRO A 81 -13.06 -2.22 7.97
N PRO A 82 -12.99 -2.22 6.62
CA PRO A 82 -13.46 -1.10 5.80
C PRO A 82 -14.92 -0.73 6.10
N ARG A 83 -15.24 0.56 6.13
CA ARG A 83 -16.60 1.09 6.28
C ARG A 83 -17.31 1.15 4.93
N PRO A 84 -18.40 0.39 4.72
CA PRO A 84 -19.16 0.44 3.48
C PRO A 84 -19.71 1.85 3.20
N GLY A 85 -19.62 2.29 1.95
CA GLY A 85 -20.19 3.58 1.53
C GLY A 85 -19.41 4.82 1.97
N SER A 86 -18.19 4.68 2.53
CA SER A 86 -17.34 5.82 2.85
C SER A 86 -17.03 6.66 1.60
N LEU A 87 -17.05 7.99 1.78
CA LEU A 87 -16.59 8.94 0.77
C LEU A 87 -15.08 9.07 0.76
N ASP A 88 -14.45 8.90 1.92
CA ASP A 88 -13.00 8.90 2.06
C ASP A 88 -12.48 7.47 1.84
N ARG A 89 -11.69 7.27 0.79
CA ARG A 89 -11.18 5.93 0.43
C ARG A 89 -9.95 5.93 -0.46
N TRP A 90 -9.19 4.86 -0.35
CA TRP A 90 -8.22 4.41 -1.34
C TRP A 90 -8.90 3.59 -2.43
N GLY A 91 -8.36 3.66 -3.65
CA GLY A 91 -8.72 2.79 -4.77
C GLY A 91 -10.20 2.80 -5.14
N GLY A 92 -10.66 1.68 -5.71
CA GLY A 92 -12.04 1.48 -6.11
C GLY A 92 -12.50 2.37 -7.27
N VAL A 93 -13.83 2.43 -7.44
CA VAL A 93 -14.47 3.32 -8.41
C VAL A 93 -14.83 4.63 -7.71
N PRO A 94 -14.29 5.79 -8.10
CA PRO A 94 -14.62 7.03 -7.43
C PRO A 94 -16.08 7.43 -7.67
N LEU A 95 -16.72 8.01 -6.65
CA LEU A 95 -17.97 8.77 -6.78
C LEU A 95 -17.60 10.16 -7.27
N VAL A 96 -18.20 10.58 -8.38
CA VAL A 96 -17.84 11.83 -9.08
C VAL A 96 -19.09 12.59 -9.51
N PRO A 97 -19.02 13.92 -9.76
CA PRO A 97 -20.12 14.66 -10.33
C PRO A 97 -20.55 14.09 -11.68
N ARG A 98 -21.83 14.29 -12.05
CA ARG A 98 -22.30 13.96 -13.40
C ARG A 98 -21.50 14.74 -14.44
N GLY A 99 -20.99 14.04 -15.45
CA GLY A 99 -20.18 14.63 -16.51
C GLY A 99 -18.68 14.70 -16.20
N PHE A 100 -18.23 14.14 -15.07
CA PHE A 100 -16.80 13.99 -14.78
C PHE A 100 -16.06 13.26 -15.90
N THR A 101 -14.92 13.81 -16.29
CA THR A 101 -14.05 13.24 -17.31
C THR A 101 -12.88 12.52 -16.63
N TRP A 102 -12.78 11.22 -16.85
CA TRP A 102 -11.70 10.41 -16.29
C TRP A 102 -10.34 10.92 -16.79
N PRO A 103 -9.35 11.19 -15.91
CA PRO A 103 -8.05 11.70 -16.33
C PRO A 103 -7.27 10.72 -17.20
N PHE A 104 -6.72 11.22 -18.30
CA PHE A 104 -5.88 10.48 -19.24
C PHE A 104 -4.63 11.29 -19.61
N PHE A 105 -3.65 10.60 -20.17
CA PHE A 105 -2.49 11.21 -20.82
C PHE A 105 -2.26 10.55 -22.18
N VAL A 106 -1.55 11.26 -23.06
CA VAL A 106 -1.05 10.70 -24.33
C VAL A 106 0.36 10.18 -24.07
N ALA A 107 0.56 8.87 -24.23
CA ALA A 107 1.87 8.24 -24.10
C ALA A 107 2.76 8.51 -25.33
N ASP A 108 4.05 8.18 -25.25
CA ASP A 108 5.02 8.44 -26.32
C ASP A 108 4.69 7.70 -27.64
N ASP A 109 3.94 6.61 -27.55
CA ASP A 109 3.40 5.86 -28.69
C ASP A 109 2.15 6.50 -29.32
N GLY A 110 1.69 7.64 -28.79
CA GLY A 110 0.50 8.35 -29.22
C GLY A 110 -0.82 7.79 -28.69
N ALA A 111 -0.80 6.73 -27.86
CA ALA A 111 -2.00 6.16 -27.29
C ALA A 111 -2.50 6.96 -26.08
N GLU A 112 -3.82 7.14 -25.98
CA GLU A 112 -4.45 7.66 -24.77
C GLU A 112 -4.51 6.58 -23.69
N ARG A 113 -3.92 6.86 -22.52
CA ARG A 113 -3.90 5.96 -21.36
C ARG A 113 -4.61 6.63 -20.19
N ALA A 114 -5.58 5.93 -19.63
CA ALA A 114 -6.31 6.38 -18.44
C ALA A 114 -5.45 6.17 -17.18
N LEU A 115 -5.50 7.12 -16.24
CA LEU A 115 -4.78 7.05 -14.96
C LEU A 115 -5.57 6.26 -13.92
N HIS A 116 -4.90 5.59 -12.99
CA HIS A 116 -5.55 4.88 -11.88
C HIS A 116 -5.97 5.85 -10.78
N CYS A 117 -7.18 5.69 -10.23
CA CYS A 117 -7.62 6.42 -9.06
C CYS A 117 -6.94 5.85 -7.81
N LEU A 118 -6.13 6.65 -7.12
CA LEU A 118 -5.48 6.25 -5.87
C LEU A 118 -6.31 6.66 -4.66
N LEU A 119 -6.77 7.91 -4.62
CA LEU A 119 -7.42 8.51 -3.47
C LEU A 119 -8.68 9.25 -3.89
N GLN A 120 -9.73 9.10 -3.10
CA GLN A 120 -10.88 10.00 -3.03
C GLN A 120 -11.01 10.46 -1.58
N LEU A 121 -11.09 11.77 -1.37
CA LEU A 121 -11.15 12.36 -0.05
C LEU A 121 -12.16 13.52 -0.01
N ASP A 122 -13.09 13.49 0.93
CA ASP A 122 -13.94 14.64 1.22
C ASP A 122 -13.14 15.67 2.02
N CYS A 123 -12.96 16.88 1.49
CA CYS A 123 -12.25 17.93 2.20
C CYS A 123 -12.91 18.29 3.55
N ALA A 124 -14.21 18.02 3.71
CA ALA A 124 -14.92 18.22 4.97
C ALA A 124 -14.51 17.21 6.06
N SER A 125 -14.01 16.02 5.70
CA SER A 125 -13.56 14.99 6.65
C SER A 125 -12.19 15.32 7.27
N ILE A 126 -11.38 16.16 6.60
CA ILE A 126 -10.12 16.66 7.15
C ILE A 126 -10.42 17.54 8.37
N PRO A 127 -9.84 17.29 9.56
CA PRO A 127 -10.06 18.13 10.73
C PRO A 127 -9.75 19.60 10.46
N GLU A 128 -10.63 20.52 10.88
CA GLU A 128 -10.54 21.97 10.57
C GLU A 128 -9.15 22.55 10.86
N ARG A 129 -8.57 22.22 12.02
CA ARG A 129 -7.20 22.65 12.38
C ARG A 129 -6.13 22.12 11.42
N GLY A 130 -6.32 20.90 10.91
CA GLY A 130 -5.43 20.24 9.96
C GLY A 130 -5.43 20.87 8.57
N ARG A 131 -6.44 21.67 8.23
CA ARG A 131 -6.58 22.33 6.92
C ARG A 131 -5.62 23.49 6.68
N LEU A 132 -4.88 23.92 7.71
CA LEU A 132 -3.98 25.07 7.70
C LEU A 132 -4.66 26.41 7.34
N GLY A 133 -6.00 26.45 7.34
CA GLY A 133 -6.78 27.56 6.79
C GLY A 133 -6.66 27.73 5.27
N LEU A 134 -6.13 26.73 4.56
CA LEU A 134 -5.91 26.76 3.11
C LEU A 134 -6.69 25.67 2.35
N MET A 135 -6.82 24.46 2.90
CA MET A 135 -7.64 23.42 2.28
C MET A 135 -9.10 23.88 2.19
N PRO A 136 -9.84 23.46 1.14
CA PRO A 136 -11.27 23.67 1.07
C PRO A 136 -12.01 23.09 2.28
N ASP A 137 -13.12 23.70 2.67
CA ASP A 137 -13.97 23.18 3.76
C ASP A 137 -14.95 22.09 3.31
N HIS A 138 -15.12 21.94 2.00
CA HIS A 138 -16.06 21.04 1.35
C HIS A 138 -15.55 20.70 -0.05
N GLY A 139 -16.14 19.67 -0.68
CA GLY A 139 -15.78 19.21 -2.02
C GLY A 139 -14.85 18.00 -1.97
N MET A 140 -14.72 17.33 -3.12
CA MET A 140 -13.98 16.08 -3.23
C MET A 140 -12.62 16.30 -3.88
N LEU A 141 -11.57 15.82 -3.23
CA LEU A 141 -10.21 15.74 -3.76
C LEU A 141 -9.98 14.34 -4.32
N TYR A 142 -9.42 14.25 -5.52
CA TYR A 142 -9.03 12.99 -6.16
C TYR A 142 -7.57 13.04 -6.58
N VAL A 143 -6.88 11.92 -6.41
CA VAL A 143 -5.50 11.74 -6.89
C VAL A 143 -5.46 10.56 -7.84
N PHE A 144 -5.01 10.83 -9.06
CA PHE A 144 -4.82 9.83 -10.11
C PHE A 144 -3.34 9.72 -10.48
N LEU A 145 -2.88 8.49 -10.75
CA LEU A 145 -1.48 8.19 -11.07
C LEU A 145 -1.40 7.09 -12.13
N ASP A 146 -0.40 7.19 -13.01
CA ASP A 146 0.03 6.09 -13.87
C ASP A 146 0.86 5.10 -13.05
N LEU A 147 0.38 3.87 -12.93
CA LEU A 147 1.06 2.80 -12.18
C LEU A 147 2.04 1.99 -13.04
N ASP A 148 2.19 2.32 -14.33
CA ASP A 148 3.25 1.73 -15.16
C ASP A 148 4.62 2.25 -14.69
N ARG A 149 5.52 1.33 -14.32
CA ARG A 149 6.85 1.66 -13.79
C ARG A 149 7.85 2.10 -14.87
N HIS A 150 7.50 1.95 -16.14
CA HIS A 150 8.39 2.21 -17.27
C HIS A 150 8.20 3.58 -17.91
N THR A 151 7.09 4.26 -17.60
CA THR A 151 6.80 5.63 -18.00
C THR A 151 7.20 6.59 -16.88
N HIS A 152 7.70 7.78 -17.23
CA HIS A 152 7.80 8.86 -16.25
C HIS A 152 6.41 9.09 -15.64
N TRP A 153 6.32 9.08 -14.30
CA TRP A 153 5.07 9.15 -13.55
C TRP A 153 4.16 10.26 -14.10
N LYS A 154 2.99 9.88 -14.62
CA LYS A 154 1.93 10.82 -15.01
C LYS A 154 0.91 10.87 -13.90
N TRP A 155 0.48 12.06 -13.50
CA TRP A 155 -0.47 12.23 -12.42
C TRP A 155 -1.51 13.29 -12.76
N SER A 156 -2.61 13.27 -12.02
CA SER A 156 -3.61 14.32 -12.02
C SER A 156 -4.22 14.43 -10.63
N VAL A 157 -4.23 15.64 -10.07
CA VAL A 157 -5.02 15.94 -8.87
C VAL A 157 -6.23 16.77 -9.29
N ARG A 158 -7.42 16.34 -8.85
CA ARG A 158 -8.69 16.98 -9.20
C ARG A 158 -9.41 17.39 -7.95
N TYR A 159 -10.08 18.54 -8.01
CA TYR A 159 -10.96 19.02 -6.96
C TYR A 159 -12.31 19.34 -7.57
N GLU A 160 -13.34 18.67 -7.09
CA GLU A 160 -14.70 18.82 -7.58
C GLU A 160 -15.62 19.35 -6.49
N THR A 161 -16.50 20.26 -6.88
CA THR A 161 -17.54 20.80 -6.01
C THR A 161 -18.91 20.40 -6.49
N GLY A 162 -19.85 20.22 -5.57
CA GLY A 162 -21.25 19.98 -5.90
C GLY A 162 -22.00 19.41 -4.71
N ASP A 163 -23.29 19.14 -4.91
CA ASP A 163 -24.07 18.36 -3.95
C ASP A 163 -23.63 16.89 -4.06
N LEU A 164 -23.14 16.32 -2.96
CA LEU A 164 -22.72 14.92 -2.89
C LEU A 164 -23.86 13.95 -3.21
N ALA A 165 -25.12 14.37 -3.02
CA ALA A 165 -26.29 13.58 -3.43
C ALA A 165 -26.38 13.37 -4.96
N ASP A 166 -25.76 14.24 -5.75
CA ASP A 166 -25.73 14.16 -7.22
C ASP A 166 -24.53 13.37 -7.75
N PHE A 167 -23.59 12.97 -6.87
CA PHE A 167 -22.41 12.22 -7.27
C PHE A 167 -22.80 10.79 -7.61
N VAL A 168 -22.18 10.23 -8.65
CA VAL A 168 -22.45 8.90 -9.16
C VAL A 168 -21.14 8.12 -9.32
N PRO A 169 -21.16 6.78 -9.25
CA PRO A 169 -19.97 6.00 -9.55
C PRO A 169 -19.45 6.34 -10.95
N ALA A 170 -18.16 6.65 -11.05
CA ALA A 170 -17.52 6.97 -12.31
C ALA A 170 -17.61 5.78 -13.27
N LYS A 171 -17.82 6.06 -14.56
CA LYS A 171 -17.69 5.03 -15.60
C LYS A 171 -16.21 4.73 -15.81
N VAL A 172 -15.77 3.56 -15.35
CA VAL A 172 -14.39 3.10 -15.54
C VAL A 172 -14.09 2.96 -17.04
N PRO A 173 -13.04 3.63 -17.57
CA PRO A 173 -12.68 3.50 -18.98
C PRO A 173 -12.22 2.08 -19.32
N ALA A 174 -12.64 1.58 -20.48
CA ALA A 174 -12.11 0.31 -21.01
C ALA A 174 -10.60 0.38 -21.32
N SER A 175 -10.08 1.60 -21.53
CA SER A 175 -8.66 1.89 -21.73
C SER A 175 -7.84 1.93 -20.44
N LEU A 176 -8.45 1.78 -19.25
CA LEU A 176 -7.71 1.67 -18.00
C LEU A 176 -6.87 0.39 -18.03
N PRO A 177 -5.52 0.50 -18.01
CA PRO A 177 -4.66 -0.68 -18.03
C PRO A 177 -4.74 -1.42 -16.69
N CYS A 178 -4.19 -2.62 -16.67
CA CYS A 178 -3.96 -3.32 -15.41
C CYS A 178 -3.15 -2.44 -14.45
N ALA A 179 -3.44 -2.54 -13.15
CA ALA A 179 -2.68 -1.88 -12.11
C ALA A 179 -1.29 -2.53 -12.09
N TYR A 180 -0.28 -1.72 -12.43
CA TYR A 180 1.09 -2.09 -12.75
C TYR A 180 1.23 -2.86 -14.07
N SER A 181 2.31 -2.59 -14.80
CA SER A 181 2.68 -3.28 -16.05
C SER A 181 3.48 -4.57 -15.81
N ASP A 182 4.08 -4.73 -14.63
CA ASP A 182 4.77 -5.94 -14.22
C ASP A 182 3.82 -6.85 -13.42
N ARG A 183 3.56 -8.05 -13.93
CA ARG A 183 2.78 -9.07 -13.20
C ARG A 183 3.39 -9.43 -11.86
N ARG A 184 4.68 -9.22 -11.63
CA ARG A 184 5.30 -9.47 -10.31
C ARG A 184 4.75 -8.56 -9.20
N ALA A 185 4.07 -7.47 -9.54
CA ALA A 185 3.37 -6.63 -8.58
C ALA A 185 2.23 -7.42 -7.91
N TRP A 186 1.44 -8.16 -8.69
CA TRP A 186 0.38 -9.02 -8.15
C TRP A 186 0.80 -10.48 -8.21
N VAL A 187 0.98 -11.09 -7.04
CA VAL A 187 1.58 -12.43 -6.96
C VAL A 187 0.63 -13.53 -7.43
N TRP A 188 -0.66 -13.31 -7.25
CA TRP A 188 -1.67 -14.35 -7.41
C TRP A 188 -2.34 -14.45 -8.79
N PRO A 189 -2.50 -13.38 -9.61
CA PRO A 189 -3.14 -13.51 -10.92
C PRO A 189 -2.43 -14.54 -11.79
N GLN A 190 -3.17 -15.57 -12.20
CA GLN A 190 -2.66 -16.61 -13.11
C GLN A 190 -2.98 -16.30 -14.57
N ARG A 191 -4.06 -15.54 -14.82
CA ARG A 191 -4.51 -15.12 -16.15
C ARG A 191 -4.68 -13.60 -16.21
N ASP A 192 -4.68 -13.02 -17.41
CA ASP A 192 -4.87 -11.56 -17.60
C ASP A 192 -6.19 -11.05 -17.03
N GLU A 193 -7.23 -11.89 -17.07
CA GLU A 193 -8.56 -11.59 -16.54
C GLU A 193 -8.58 -11.44 -15.01
N ASP A 194 -7.64 -12.08 -14.32
CA ASP A 194 -7.49 -11.98 -12.86
C ASP A 194 -6.70 -10.74 -12.44
N TRP A 195 -6.02 -10.07 -13.38
CA TRP A 195 -5.15 -8.93 -13.09
C TRP A 195 -6.00 -7.71 -12.72
N PRO A 196 -5.86 -7.16 -11.49
CA PRO A 196 -6.63 -6.00 -11.09
C PRO A 196 -6.39 -4.81 -12.01
N ARG A 197 -7.48 -4.18 -12.48
CA ARG A 197 -7.44 -2.87 -13.16
C ARG A 197 -7.69 -1.70 -12.20
N LEU A 198 -8.45 -1.96 -11.14
CA LEU A 198 -8.69 -1.02 -10.06
C LEU A 198 -7.88 -1.48 -8.84
N LEU A 199 -7.41 -0.51 -8.05
CA LEU A 199 -6.85 -0.81 -6.74
C LEU A 199 -7.97 -1.19 -5.75
N PRO A 200 -7.67 -1.99 -4.71
CA PRO A 200 -8.63 -2.33 -3.66
C PRO A 200 -9.31 -1.08 -3.09
N GLU A 201 -10.64 -1.14 -2.93
CA GLU A 201 -11.37 -0.09 -2.23
C GLU A 201 -11.14 -0.24 -0.72
N TRP A 202 -10.66 0.82 -0.07
CA TRP A 202 -10.44 0.79 1.37
C TRP A 202 -10.80 2.14 2.00
N SER A 203 -11.75 2.16 2.93
CA SER A 203 -12.17 3.41 3.57
C SER A 203 -11.09 3.97 4.49
N ILE A 204 -11.07 5.29 4.63
CA ILE A 204 -10.15 6.01 5.50
C ILE A 204 -10.88 6.98 6.43
N ASP A 205 -10.15 7.43 7.44
CA ASP A 205 -10.54 8.46 8.40
C ASP A 205 -9.35 9.40 8.60
N PRO A 206 -9.40 10.65 8.11
CA PRO A 206 -8.33 11.62 8.34
C PRO A 206 -8.24 11.99 9.82
N VAL A 207 -7.08 11.76 10.42
CA VAL A 207 -6.82 12.08 11.83
C VAL A 207 -5.67 13.07 11.96
N LEU A 208 -5.87 14.09 12.79
CA LEU A 208 -4.88 15.14 13.02
C LEU A 208 -3.96 14.77 14.19
N LEU A 209 -2.66 14.70 13.92
CA LEU A 209 -1.62 14.76 14.94
C LEU A 209 -1.09 16.18 15.04
N THR A 210 -0.88 16.65 16.27
CA THR A 210 -0.24 17.94 16.52
C THR A 210 1.02 17.76 17.36
N GLY A 211 2.07 18.46 16.95
CA GLY A 211 3.28 18.71 17.71
C GLY A 211 3.08 19.86 18.69
N GLY A 212 4.19 20.41 19.17
CA GLY A 212 4.17 21.46 20.18
C GLY A 212 5.38 21.52 21.09
N ARG A 213 6.47 20.78 20.78
CA ARG A 213 7.76 21.05 21.43
C ARG A 213 8.25 22.42 20.94
N PRO A 214 8.50 23.41 21.83
CA PRO A 214 9.14 24.65 21.43
C PRO A 214 10.49 24.34 20.79
N ARG A 215 10.81 24.95 19.64
CA ARG A 215 12.18 24.98 19.12
C ARG A 215 13.05 25.60 20.23
N GLY A 216 13.91 24.81 20.87
CA GLY A 216 14.76 25.29 21.95
C GLY A 216 15.91 26.13 21.38
N VAL A 217 16.43 27.07 22.16
CA VAL A 217 17.68 27.80 21.81
C VAL A 217 18.88 26.83 21.78
N GLU A 218 18.76 25.66 22.39
CA GLU A 218 19.78 24.58 22.33
C GLU A 218 19.62 23.65 21.10
N ASP A 219 18.58 23.83 20.27
CA ASP A 219 18.46 23.16 18.96
C ASP A 219 19.36 23.82 17.89
N GLU A 220 20.30 24.70 18.28
CA GLU A 220 21.35 25.28 17.43
C GLU A 220 22.34 24.24 16.85
N SER A 221 22.13 22.95 17.11
CA SER A 221 22.82 21.83 16.42
C SER A 221 21.98 21.13 15.33
N SER A 222 20.75 21.58 15.06
CA SER A 222 19.85 20.92 14.10
C SER A 222 20.15 21.37 12.65
N ASP A 223 20.88 20.55 11.91
CA ASP A 223 21.04 20.57 10.45
C ASP A 223 19.68 20.41 9.70
N GLY A 224 18.69 21.29 9.91
CA GLY A 224 17.38 21.22 9.24
C GLY A 224 16.48 20.03 9.60
N LYS A 225 16.86 19.19 10.57
CA LYS A 225 16.16 17.93 10.90
C LYS A 225 14.69 18.09 11.27
N LEU A 226 14.33 19.20 11.92
CA LEU A 226 12.94 19.48 12.33
C LEU A 226 12.04 19.97 11.19
N ASP A 227 12.62 20.28 10.03
CA ASP A 227 11.81 20.62 8.86
C ASP A 227 11.26 19.33 8.21
N PHE A 228 11.88 18.17 8.41
CA PHE A 228 11.40 16.88 7.89
C PHE A 228 10.55 16.10 8.88
N TRP A 229 9.78 15.14 8.36
CA TRP A 229 8.96 14.21 9.12
C TRP A 229 9.77 13.53 10.25
N PRO A 230 9.26 13.48 11.49
CA PRO A 230 7.92 13.88 11.94
C PRO A 230 7.80 15.33 12.44
N GLY A 231 8.78 16.19 12.16
CA GLY A 231 8.81 17.56 12.66
C GLY A 231 8.86 17.61 14.18
N THR A 232 7.96 18.36 14.80
CA THR A 232 7.86 18.47 16.27
C THR A 232 6.90 17.46 16.91
N ILE A 233 6.35 16.53 16.13
CA ILE A 233 5.29 15.61 16.56
C ILE A 233 5.89 14.44 17.36
N PRO A 234 5.47 14.22 18.63
CA PRO A 234 5.79 13.00 19.36
C PRO A 234 4.87 11.87 18.88
N VAL A 235 5.22 11.26 17.74
CA VAL A 235 4.32 10.34 17.00
C VAL A 235 3.84 9.17 17.87
N PRO A 236 4.71 8.39 18.55
CA PRO A 236 4.25 7.25 19.35
C PRO A 236 3.20 7.65 20.39
N GLU A 237 3.45 8.72 21.14
CA GLU A 237 2.54 9.22 22.18
C GLU A 237 1.21 9.69 21.59
N ARG A 238 1.25 10.38 20.45
CA ARG A 238 0.05 10.90 19.77
C ARG A 238 -0.80 9.79 19.15
N LEU A 239 -0.20 8.69 18.71
CA LEU A 239 -0.95 7.55 18.20
C LEU A 239 -1.74 6.83 19.30
N GLU A 240 -1.21 6.77 20.52
CA GLU A 240 -1.92 6.15 21.65
C GLU A 240 -3.17 6.92 22.07
N GLU A 241 -3.27 8.21 21.73
CA GLU A 241 -4.46 9.03 21.96
C GLU A 241 -5.59 8.73 20.95
N ILE A 242 -5.30 8.02 19.85
CA ILE A 242 -6.27 7.70 18.81
C ILE A 242 -6.80 6.28 19.02
N GLU A 243 -8.10 6.17 19.24
CA GLU A 243 -8.77 4.88 19.39
C GLU A 243 -8.53 3.98 18.16
N GLY A 244 -8.08 2.76 18.41
CA GLY A 244 -7.83 1.75 17.38
C GLY A 244 -6.61 2.01 16.49
N ALA A 245 -5.86 3.09 16.67
CA ALA A 245 -4.68 3.39 15.86
C ALA A 245 -3.49 2.47 16.14
N VAL A 246 -3.35 2.01 17.38
CA VAL A 246 -2.27 1.13 17.83
C VAL A 246 -2.81 -0.25 18.16
N VAL A 247 -2.24 -1.29 17.56
CA VAL A 247 -2.65 -2.68 17.78
C VAL A 247 -1.47 -3.52 18.28
N SER A 248 -1.76 -4.62 18.98
CA SER A 248 -0.70 -5.56 19.38
C SER A 248 -0.07 -6.22 18.17
N SER A 249 1.25 -6.47 18.26
CA SER A 249 2.00 -7.22 17.26
C SER A 249 1.50 -8.66 17.14
N ARG A 250 0.61 -8.93 16.19
CA ARG A 250 0.07 -10.27 15.90
C ARG A 250 0.15 -10.53 14.41
N PHE A 251 0.90 -11.55 14.03
CA PHE A 251 1.07 -11.97 12.65
C PHE A 251 0.54 -13.39 12.47
N HIS A 252 0.10 -13.69 11.25
CA HIS A 252 -0.20 -15.06 10.89
C HIS A 252 1.11 -15.82 10.73
N HIS A 253 1.18 -17.00 11.34
CA HIS A 253 2.26 -17.94 11.16
C HIS A 253 1.67 -19.32 10.89
N ASN A 254 2.34 -20.08 10.03
CA ASN A 254 1.98 -21.47 9.79
C ASN A 254 2.07 -22.24 11.13
N ALA A 255 0.97 -22.89 11.51
CA ALA A 255 0.92 -23.80 12.63
C ALA A 255 1.00 -25.25 12.13
N TYR A 256 1.47 -26.15 12.99
CA TYR A 256 1.67 -27.56 12.68
C TYR A 256 1.09 -28.42 13.80
N ASP A 257 0.52 -29.56 13.45
CA ASP A 257 0.07 -30.55 14.42
C ASP A 257 1.20 -31.47 14.89
N ASP A 258 0.90 -32.42 15.78
CA ASP A 258 1.87 -33.38 16.32
C ASP A 258 2.50 -34.29 15.25
N THR A 259 1.92 -34.35 14.05
CA THR A 259 2.44 -35.11 12.91
C THR A 259 3.32 -34.28 11.98
N GLY A 260 3.41 -32.96 12.22
CA GLY A 260 4.10 -32.02 11.36
C GLY A 260 3.29 -31.59 10.13
N ALA A 261 1.99 -31.90 10.07
CA ALA A 261 1.10 -31.42 9.02
C ALA A 261 0.67 -29.99 9.33
N LEU A 262 0.50 -29.17 8.29
CA LEU A 262 -0.04 -27.82 8.45
C LEU A 262 -1.42 -27.86 9.14
N VAL A 263 -1.62 -26.96 10.08
CA VAL A 263 -2.93 -26.70 10.69
C VAL A 263 -3.62 -25.59 9.90
N ARG A 264 -4.90 -25.81 9.58
CA ARG A 264 -5.71 -24.82 8.85
C ARG A 264 -5.77 -23.52 9.66
N PRO A 265 -5.52 -22.33 9.05
CA PRO A 265 -5.47 -21.05 9.76
C PRO A 265 -6.71 -20.76 10.60
N TYR A 266 -7.89 -21.05 10.04
CA TYR A 266 -9.19 -20.99 10.68
C TYR A 266 -10.15 -21.93 9.95
N ALA A 267 -11.22 -22.35 10.61
CA ALA A 267 -12.08 -23.44 10.12
C ALA A 267 -12.61 -23.22 8.70
N THR A 268 -12.89 -21.96 8.36
CA THR A 268 -13.48 -21.58 7.08
C THR A 268 -12.46 -21.31 5.97
N PHE A 269 -11.15 -21.37 6.19
CA PHE A 269 -10.15 -21.14 5.13
C PHE A 269 -10.03 -22.32 4.14
N PRO A 270 -9.95 -22.09 2.82
CA PRO A 270 -10.28 -20.85 2.11
C PRO A 270 -11.78 -20.53 2.18
N HIS A 271 -12.13 -19.27 2.44
CA HIS A 271 -13.50 -18.89 2.82
C HIS A 271 -14.42 -18.57 1.64
N ASP A 272 -13.87 -18.16 0.50
CA ASP A 272 -14.60 -17.92 -0.75
C ASP A 272 -13.74 -18.28 -1.98
N TRP A 273 -14.33 -18.23 -3.18
CA TRP A 273 -13.64 -18.62 -4.41
C TRP A 273 -12.50 -17.66 -4.78
N GLN A 274 -12.54 -16.39 -4.36
CA GLN A 274 -11.43 -15.47 -4.50
C GLN A 274 -10.23 -15.90 -3.66
N ALA A 275 -10.46 -16.38 -2.42
CA ALA A 275 -9.41 -16.95 -1.59
C ALA A 275 -8.77 -18.18 -2.26
N VAL A 276 -9.55 -19.00 -2.97
CA VAL A 276 -9.00 -20.10 -3.78
C VAL A 276 -8.12 -19.58 -4.91
N ARG A 277 -8.56 -18.57 -5.67
CA ARG A 277 -7.74 -17.95 -6.75
C ARG A 277 -6.41 -17.41 -6.21
N ILE A 278 -6.47 -16.69 -5.09
CA ILE A 278 -5.29 -16.12 -4.43
C ILE A 278 -4.34 -17.23 -3.98
N THR A 279 -4.87 -18.25 -3.29
CA THR A 279 -4.10 -19.37 -2.77
C THR A 279 -3.42 -20.17 -3.90
N MET A 280 -4.15 -20.48 -4.98
CA MET A 280 -3.59 -21.19 -6.12
C MET A 280 -2.51 -20.36 -6.83
N GLY A 281 -2.68 -19.04 -6.89
CA GLY A 281 -1.67 -18.15 -7.43
C GLY A 281 -0.36 -18.16 -6.66
N HIS A 282 -0.43 -18.10 -5.33
CA HIS A 282 0.74 -18.26 -4.47
C HIS A 282 1.38 -19.64 -4.60
N ALA A 283 0.58 -20.72 -4.62
CA ALA A 283 1.07 -22.08 -4.82
C ALA A 283 1.80 -22.25 -6.16
N SER A 284 1.25 -21.70 -7.24
CA SER A 284 1.86 -21.67 -8.57
C SER A 284 3.25 -21.02 -8.53
N ARG A 285 3.35 -19.83 -7.91
CA ARG A 285 4.63 -19.13 -7.77
C ARG A 285 5.66 -19.92 -6.96
N GLN A 286 5.23 -20.61 -5.90
CA GLN A 286 6.15 -21.44 -5.12
C GLN A 286 6.60 -22.68 -5.89
N ALA A 287 5.77 -23.23 -6.79
CA ALA A 287 6.15 -24.37 -7.64
C ALA A 287 7.29 -24.06 -8.61
N ASP A 288 7.47 -22.79 -8.98
CA ASP A 288 8.56 -22.33 -9.83
C ASP A 288 9.84 -21.99 -9.05
N ARG A 289 9.83 -22.21 -7.73
CA ARG A 289 11.00 -22.07 -6.87
C ARG A 289 11.64 -23.42 -6.58
N GLN A 290 12.93 -23.38 -6.28
CA GLN A 290 13.80 -24.53 -5.99
C GLN A 290 13.66 -25.05 -4.55
N HIS A 291 12.43 -25.15 -4.04
CA HIS A 291 12.19 -25.54 -2.65
C HIS A 291 12.59 -26.99 -2.34
N LEU A 292 12.53 -27.87 -3.34
CA LEU A 292 12.82 -29.29 -3.18
C LEU A 292 14.31 -29.64 -3.35
N ASP A 293 15.12 -28.72 -3.88
CA ASP A 293 16.55 -28.95 -4.16
C ASP A 293 17.29 -29.38 -2.89
N ASN A 294 17.02 -28.71 -1.76
CA ASN A 294 17.60 -29.07 -0.46
C ASN A 294 17.18 -30.47 0.03
N LEU A 295 16.00 -30.97 -0.36
CA LEU A 295 15.56 -32.33 0.00
C LEU A 295 16.27 -33.37 -0.85
N VAL A 296 16.49 -33.05 -2.13
CA VAL A 296 17.27 -33.89 -3.06
C VAL A 296 18.73 -33.97 -2.61
N GLU A 297 19.35 -32.84 -2.27
CA GLU A 297 20.74 -32.79 -1.80
C GLU A 297 20.97 -33.58 -0.50
N ARG A 298 19.96 -33.60 0.39
CA ARG A 298 19.98 -34.38 1.63
C ARG A 298 19.66 -35.87 1.44
N GLY A 299 19.24 -36.27 0.23
CA GLY A 299 18.81 -37.64 -0.06
C GLY A 299 17.47 -38.02 0.57
N GLU A 300 16.65 -37.03 0.96
CA GLU A 300 15.31 -37.24 1.51
C GLU A 300 14.28 -37.53 0.40
N THR A 301 14.59 -37.14 -0.85
CA THR A 301 13.84 -37.50 -2.05
C THR A 301 14.79 -37.59 -3.25
N THR A 302 14.37 -38.24 -4.33
CA THR A 302 15.10 -38.27 -5.60
C THR A 302 14.70 -37.11 -6.51
N GLU A 303 15.56 -36.75 -7.47
CA GLU A 303 15.24 -35.74 -8.49
C GLU A 303 13.98 -36.11 -9.28
N ALA A 304 13.80 -37.39 -9.63
CA ALA A 304 12.62 -37.87 -10.33
C ALA A 304 11.34 -37.69 -9.49
N GLU A 305 11.38 -38.01 -8.20
CA GLU A 305 10.26 -37.80 -7.28
C GLU A 305 9.92 -36.32 -7.10
N ALA A 306 10.93 -35.45 -7.03
CA ALA A 306 10.73 -34.00 -6.94
C ALA A 306 10.07 -33.44 -8.21
N VAL A 307 10.50 -33.90 -9.40
CA VAL A 307 9.88 -33.54 -10.69
C VAL A 307 8.42 -34.01 -10.74
N ASP A 308 8.15 -35.26 -10.38
CA ASP A 308 6.80 -35.82 -10.35
C ASP A 308 5.90 -35.10 -9.33
N TYR A 309 6.45 -34.72 -8.18
CA TYR A 309 5.75 -33.90 -7.18
C TYR A 309 5.35 -32.54 -7.75
N LEU A 310 6.27 -31.81 -8.38
CA LEU A 310 5.99 -30.50 -8.97
C LEU A 310 5.01 -30.60 -10.13
N ALA A 311 5.05 -31.68 -10.92
CA ALA A 311 4.08 -31.92 -11.98
C ALA A 311 2.66 -32.09 -11.42
N ARG A 312 2.48 -32.86 -10.33
CA ARG A 312 1.17 -33.01 -9.67
C ARG A 312 0.68 -31.70 -9.05
N LEU A 313 1.58 -30.95 -8.40
CA LEU A 313 1.27 -29.62 -7.86
C LEU A 313 0.73 -28.69 -8.95
N ARG A 314 1.46 -28.55 -10.07
CA ARG A 314 1.07 -27.70 -11.20
C ARG A 314 -0.27 -28.12 -11.80
N GLN A 315 -0.48 -29.42 -12.02
CA GLN A 315 -1.75 -29.93 -12.52
C GLN A 315 -2.92 -29.62 -11.57
N GLY A 316 -2.72 -29.77 -10.26
CA GLY A 316 -3.72 -29.45 -9.25
C GLY A 316 -4.03 -27.95 -9.18
N VAL A 317 -2.99 -27.11 -9.19
CA VAL A 317 -3.11 -25.64 -9.28
C VAL A 317 -3.93 -25.25 -10.51
N ASP A 318 -3.64 -25.80 -11.68
CA ASP A 318 -4.38 -25.52 -12.92
C ASP A 318 -5.85 -25.93 -12.83
N SER A 319 -6.12 -27.07 -12.21
CA SER A 319 -7.48 -27.59 -12.00
C SER A 319 -8.30 -26.68 -11.09
N TRP A 320 -7.77 -26.36 -9.91
CA TRP A 320 -8.44 -25.49 -8.94
C TRP A 320 -8.57 -24.06 -9.45
N SER A 321 -7.57 -23.53 -10.14
CA SER A 321 -7.64 -22.19 -10.74
C SER A 321 -8.74 -22.11 -11.80
N ARG A 322 -8.93 -23.17 -12.62
CA ARG A 322 -10.02 -23.21 -13.61
C ARG A 322 -11.39 -23.30 -12.94
N LEU A 323 -11.51 -24.09 -11.88
CA LEU A 323 -12.77 -24.21 -11.13
C LEU A 323 -13.13 -22.87 -10.48
N ALA A 324 -12.18 -22.24 -9.78
CA ALA A 324 -12.41 -20.96 -9.12
C ALA A 324 -12.75 -19.82 -10.08
N GLN A 325 -12.35 -19.91 -11.35
CA GLN A 325 -12.73 -18.95 -12.39
C GLN A 325 -14.15 -19.14 -12.93
N ALA A 326 -14.67 -20.36 -12.88
CA ALA A 326 -16.05 -20.63 -13.29
C ALA A 326 -17.08 -20.14 -12.26
N GLU A 327 -16.62 -19.82 -11.05
CA GLU A 327 -17.44 -19.41 -9.92
C GLU A 327 -17.36 -17.90 -9.67
N GLU A 328 -18.41 -17.35 -9.08
CA GLU A 328 -18.43 -15.95 -8.65
C GLU A 328 -17.43 -15.74 -7.48
N PRO A 329 -16.49 -14.77 -7.56
CA PRO A 329 -15.36 -14.67 -6.63
C PRO A 329 -15.74 -14.69 -5.14
N TRP A 330 -16.82 -14.02 -4.77
CA TRP A 330 -17.22 -13.82 -3.38
C TRP A 330 -18.19 -14.88 -2.85
N THR A 331 -18.51 -15.90 -3.66
CA THR A 331 -19.39 -16.98 -3.22
C THR A 331 -18.66 -17.84 -2.18
N PRO A 332 -19.26 -18.07 -1.00
CA PRO A 332 -18.64 -18.89 0.04
C PRO A 332 -18.49 -20.34 -0.41
N LEU A 333 -17.39 -20.99 -0.05
CA LEU A 333 -17.22 -22.43 -0.29
C LEU A 333 -18.09 -23.26 0.66
N THR A 334 -18.61 -24.37 0.15
CA THR A 334 -19.18 -25.43 0.99
C THR A 334 -18.11 -26.08 1.86
N SER A 335 -18.50 -26.78 2.93
CA SER A 335 -17.53 -27.52 3.77
C SER A 335 -16.75 -28.57 2.96
N GLN A 336 -17.40 -29.26 2.03
CA GLN A 336 -16.74 -30.27 1.18
C GLN A 336 -15.67 -29.64 0.27
N GLU A 337 -15.97 -28.51 -0.35
CA GLU A 337 -15.00 -27.80 -1.21
C GLU A 337 -13.82 -27.29 -0.40
N ARG A 338 -14.06 -26.70 0.78
CA ARG A 338 -12.98 -26.24 1.67
C ARG A 338 -12.06 -27.38 2.08
N ASP A 339 -12.64 -28.51 2.45
CA ASP A 339 -11.87 -29.68 2.86
C ASP A 339 -11.07 -30.26 1.69
N ALA A 340 -11.63 -30.26 0.48
CA ALA A 340 -10.92 -30.70 -0.71
C ALA A 340 -9.74 -29.77 -1.07
N VAL A 341 -9.94 -28.45 -1.02
CA VAL A 341 -8.86 -27.48 -1.29
C VAL A 341 -7.78 -27.58 -0.21
N TRP A 342 -8.18 -27.68 1.07
CA TRP A 342 -7.21 -27.81 2.16
C TRP A 342 -6.42 -29.12 2.06
N GLN A 343 -7.07 -30.24 1.73
CA GLN A 343 -6.38 -31.50 1.52
C GLN A 343 -5.35 -31.39 0.38
N PHE A 344 -5.69 -30.70 -0.71
CA PHE A 344 -4.73 -30.42 -1.78
C PHE A 344 -3.50 -29.64 -1.28
N LEU A 345 -3.67 -28.67 -0.39
CA LEU A 345 -2.56 -27.92 0.21
C LEU A 345 -1.71 -28.82 1.13
N LEU A 346 -2.33 -29.70 1.92
CA LEU A 346 -1.61 -30.67 2.76
C LEU A 346 -0.78 -31.64 1.92
N ASP A 347 -1.36 -32.18 0.85
CA ASP A 347 -0.68 -33.10 -0.07
C ASP A 347 0.55 -32.46 -0.72
N HIS A 348 0.58 -31.12 -0.80
CA HIS A 348 1.66 -30.34 -1.40
C HIS A 348 2.38 -29.40 -0.42
N GLN A 349 2.31 -29.67 0.89
CA GLN A 349 2.78 -28.75 1.92
C GLN A 349 4.25 -28.36 1.78
N ALA A 350 5.12 -29.27 1.31
CA ALA A 350 6.57 -29.03 1.15
C ALA A 350 6.91 -27.86 0.22
N VAL A 351 5.95 -27.39 -0.57
CA VAL A 351 6.07 -26.21 -1.45
C VAL A 351 5.10 -25.11 -1.05
N VAL A 352 3.83 -25.43 -0.79
CA VAL A 352 2.80 -24.38 -0.58
C VAL A 352 2.97 -23.62 0.74
N LEU A 353 3.64 -24.22 1.74
CA LEU A 353 3.86 -23.56 3.04
C LEU A 353 4.58 -22.20 2.90
N PHE A 354 5.44 -22.05 1.89
CA PHE A 354 6.24 -20.85 1.67
C PHE A 354 5.45 -19.65 1.12
N GLY A 355 4.23 -19.88 0.63
CA GLY A 355 3.31 -18.83 0.17
C GLY A 355 2.06 -18.68 1.02
N LEU A 356 1.84 -19.58 2.00
CA LEU A 356 0.56 -19.68 2.70
C LEU A 356 0.26 -18.42 3.53
N THR A 357 1.25 -17.83 4.19
CA THR A 357 1.05 -16.62 4.99
C THR A 357 0.53 -15.44 4.15
N GLU A 358 1.13 -15.16 2.99
CA GLU A 358 0.65 -14.10 2.11
C GLU A 358 -0.71 -14.47 1.48
N ALA A 359 -0.90 -15.73 1.11
CA ALA A 359 -2.19 -16.19 0.60
C ALA A 359 -3.33 -15.96 1.61
N VAL A 360 -3.12 -16.24 2.89
CA VAL A 360 -4.11 -15.99 3.95
C VAL A 360 -4.38 -14.49 4.09
N ASN A 361 -3.34 -13.67 4.23
CA ASN A 361 -3.49 -12.22 4.41
C ASN A 361 -4.20 -11.58 3.22
N GLU A 362 -3.72 -11.83 2.00
CA GLU A 362 -4.28 -11.25 0.77
C GLU A 362 -5.72 -11.74 0.53
N SER A 363 -6.04 -13.00 0.88
CA SER A 363 -7.41 -13.52 0.75
C SER A 363 -8.39 -12.80 1.68
N VAL A 364 -8.00 -12.56 2.93
CA VAL A 364 -8.82 -11.82 3.89
C VAL A 364 -8.97 -10.36 3.44
N GLU A 365 -7.89 -9.70 3.03
CA GLU A 365 -7.90 -8.32 2.53
C GLU A 365 -8.78 -8.17 1.27
N ALA A 366 -8.69 -9.10 0.33
CA ALA A 366 -9.51 -9.11 -0.88
C ALA A 366 -11.00 -9.25 -0.55
N THR A 367 -11.37 -10.16 0.35
CA THR A 367 -12.76 -10.33 0.77
C THR A 367 -13.27 -9.11 1.54
N LEU A 368 -12.47 -8.54 2.46
CA LEU A 368 -12.83 -7.33 3.22
C LEU A 368 -13.09 -6.12 2.31
N SER A 369 -12.30 -5.96 1.24
CA SER A 369 -12.42 -4.82 0.32
C SER A 369 -13.45 -5.04 -0.79
N GLY A 370 -13.66 -6.28 -1.22
CA GLY A 370 -14.44 -6.59 -2.42
C GLY A 370 -15.80 -7.24 -2.17
N SER A 371 -16.00 -7.92 -1.04
CA SER A 371 -17.22 -8.69 -0.77
C SER A 371 -18.20 -7.91 0.10
N PRO A 372 -19.46 -7.72 -0.33
CA PRO A 372 -20.51 -7.19 0.54
C PRO A 372 -20.90 -8.16 1.66
N LEU A 373 -20.45 -9.42 1.60
CA LEU A 373 -20.72 -10.48 2.59
C LEU A 373 -19.52 -10.73 3.51
N ALA A 374 -18.52 -9.84 3.53
CA ALA A 374 -17.28 -10.06 4.25
C ALA A 374 -17.49 -10.40 5.74
N GLU A 375 -18.41 -9.71 6.42
CA GLU A 375 -18.74 -9.95 7.83
C GLU A 375 -19.39 -11.32 8.08
N GLU A 376 -20.09 -11.88 7.08
CA GLU A 376 -20.74 -13.20 7.17
C GLU A 376 -19.75 -14.33 6.89
N ILE A 377 -18.79 -14.09 6.00
CA ILE A 377 -17.85 -15.09 5.49
C ILE A 377 -16.62 -15.25 6.39
N LEU A 378 -16.10 -14.13 6.89
CA LEU A 378 -14.85 -14.08 7.65
C LEU A 378 -15.12 -14.22 9.15
N PRO A 379 -14.57 -15.26 9.81
CA PRO A 379 -14.71 -15.39 11.24
C PRO A 379 -13.77 -14.38 11.95
N PRO A 380 -14.06 -13.97 13.20
CA PRO A 380 -13.26 -12.97 13.92
C PRO A 380 -11.76 -13.31 14.00
N GLU A 381 -11.40 -14.59 14.17
CA GLU A 381 -10.01 -15.04 14.23
C GLU A 381 -9.22 -14.83 12.93
N ALA A 382 -9.89 -14.66 11.78
CA ALA A 382 -9.24 -14.36 10.51
C ALA A 382 -8.79 -12.88 10.43
N LEU A 383 -9.42 -12.00 11.21
CA LEU A 383 -9.20 -10.55 11.13
C LEU A 383 -7.97 -10.09 11.92
N ASP A 384 -7.72 -10.72 13.07
CA ASP A 384 -6.67 -10.30 14.01
C ASP A 384 -5.27 -10.23 13.37
N PRO A 385 -4.81 -11.24 12.60
CA PRO A 385 -3.48 -11.20 11.99
C PRO A 385 -3.34 -10.18 10.86
N VAL A 386 -4.45 -9.74 10.27
CA VAL A 386 -4.48 -8.80 9.15
C VAL A 386 -4.58 -7.36 9.63
N ARG A 387 -5.25 -7.13 10.78
CA ARG A 387 -5.45 -5.81 11.38
C ARG A 387 -4.16 -4.99 11.49
N ILE A 388 -3.05 -5.64 11.84
CA ILE A 388 -1.73 -5.00 11.98
C ILE A 388 -1.25 -4.30 10.71
N ARG A 389 -1.63 -4.80 9.53
CA ARG A 389 -1.22 -4.27 8.22
C ARG A 389 -1.96 -2.96 7.88
N HIS A 390 -3.04 -2.64 8.60
CA HIS A 390 -3.86 -1.44 8.44
C HIS A 390 -3.71 -0.42 9.57
N ALA A 391 -3.13 -0.82 10.71
CA ALA A 391 -2.93 0.05 11.87
C ALA A 391 -1.90 1.16 11.58
N LEU A 392 -2.00 2.26 12.33
CA LEU A 392 -1.02 3.35 12.30
C LEU A 392 0.20 3.03 13.15
N GLY A 393 0.05 2.23 14.20
CA GLY A 393 1.13 1.81 15.06
C GLY A 393 0.98 0.37 15.55
N VAL A 394 2.11 -0.21 15.92
CA VAL A 394 2.20 -1.57 16.46
C VAL A 394 2.82 -1.50 17.84
N ARG A 395 2.16 -2.13 18.81
CA ARG A 395 2.68 -2.31 20.16
C ARG A 395 3.40 -3.65 20.27
N SER A 396 4.68 -3.57 20.63
CA SER A 396 5.55 -4.71 20.95
C SER A 396 5.24 -5.26 22.35
N ASP A 397 5.74 -6.46 22.65
CA ASP A 397 5.55 -7.11 23.96
C ASP A 397 6.19 -6.35 25.12
N ASP A 398 7.23 -5.56 24.85
CA ASP A 398 7.87 -4.68 25.83
C ASP A 398 7.09 -3.37 26.09
N GLY A 399 5.95 -3.20 25.43
CA GLY A 399 5.08 -2.02 25.53
C GLY A 399 5.47 -0.87 24.60
N SER A 400 6.59 -0.95 23.87
CA SER A 400 6.99 0.08 22.91
C SER A 400 6.01 0.15 21.73
N VAL A 401 5.75 1.36 21.25
CA VAL A 401 4.89 1.62 20.09
C VAL A 401 5.76 2.08 18.92
N ALA A 402 5.71 1.32 17.83
CA ALA A 402 6.34 1.68 16.56
C ALA A 402 5.29 2.23 15.59
N PHE A 403 5.61 3.34 14.93
CA PHE A 403 4.77 3.90 13.87
C PHE A 403 4.96 3.13 12.56
N ALA A 404 3.87 2.89 11.83
CA ALA A 404 3.91 2.34 10.48
C ALA A 404 4.40 3.42 9.50
N SER A 405 5.69 3.36 9.16
CA SER A 405 6.37 4.34 8.30
C SER A 405 5.72 4.52 6.91
N SER A 406 4.96 3.54 6.44
CA SER A 406 4.23 3.58 5.16
C SER A 406 2.89 4.32 5.20
N THR A 407 2.50 4.89 6.35
CA THR A 407 1.24 5.61 6.50
C THR A 407 1.22 6.85 5.59
N ALA A 408 0.21 6.91 4.72
CA ALA A 408 -0.06 8.08 3.90
C ALA A 408 -0.47 9.28 4.75
N ARG A 409 0.02 10.46 4.39
CA ARG A 409 -0.13 11.68 5.20
C ARG A 409 -0.20 12.94 4.37
N MET A 410 -0.86 13.96 4.91
CA MET A 410 -1.13 15.23 4.24
C MET A 410 -0.74 16.41 5.14
N LEU A 411 -0.39 17.54 4.49
CA LEU A 411 -0.22 18.86 5.12
C LEU A 411 0.72 18.82 6.33
N CYS A 412 1.82 18.11 6.16
CA CYS A 412 2.80 17.79 7.18
C CYS A 412 4.22 18.08 6.68
N ALA A 413 5.21 17.91 7.57
CA ALA A 413 6.60 17.85 7.16
C ALA A 413 6.84 16.62 6.23
N PRO A 414 7.55 16.79 5.10
CA PRO A 414 7.85 15.70 4.18
C PRO A 414 8.86 14.69 4.75
N SER A 415 8.81 13.43 4.33
CA SER A 415 9.93 12.52 4.55
C SER A 415 11.22 13.08 3.93
N TYR A 416 12.35 12.84 4.58
CA TYR A 416 13.66 13.02 4.00
C TYR A 416 13.97 11.86 3.05
N VAL A 417 13.69 12.05 1.76
CA VAL A 417 14.03 11.14 0.66
C VAL A 417 14.85 11.93 -0.37
N GLN A 418 15.75 11.25 -1.10
CA GLN A 418 16.78 11.89 -1.93
C GLN A 418 16.28 13.10 -2.76
N GLY A 419 17.06 14.19 -2.73
CA GLY A 419 17.13 15.23 -3.77
C GLY A 419 16.25 16.47 -3.56
N ASP A 420 14.93 16.34 -3.59
CA ASP A 420 14.06 17.48 -3.93
C ASP A 420 13.32 18.12 -2.74
N ALA A 421 13.16 17.38 -1.63
CA ALA A 421 12.35 17.85 -0.51
C ALA A 421 12.99 19.06 0.21
N GLU A 422 14.32 19.10 0.31
CA GLU A 422 15.08 20.22 0.89
C GLU A 422 14.85 21.53 0.13
N GLU A 423 14.82 21.48 -1.21
CA GLU A 423 14.64 22.67 -2.04
C GLU A 423 13.20 23.20 -2.00
N ARG A 424 12.23 22.31 -1.80
CA ARG A 424 10.80 22.63 -1.85
C ARG A 424 10.25 23.14 -0.53
N ILE A 425 10.78 22.68 0.60
CA ILE A 425 10.13 22.85 1.92
C ILE A 425 9.96 24.31 2.38
N SER A 426 10.73 25.24 1.82
CA SER A 426 10.63 26.66 2.14
C SER A 426 9.49 27.38 1.42
N GLU A 427 8.99 26.83 0.31
CA GLU A 427 7.98 27.47 -0.56
C GLU A 427 6.72 26.61 -0.80
N TRP A 428 6.83 25.30 -0.62
CA TRP A 428 5.79 24.33 -0.96
C TRP A 428 5.25 23.62 0.27
N LEU A 429 3.96 23.34 0.24
CA LEU A 429 3.31 22.43 1.18
C LEU A 429 3.32 21.03 0.58
N LEU A 430 3.58 20.03 1.42
CA LEU A 430 3.29 18.64 1.09
C LEU A 430 1.77 18.45 1.15
N LEU A 431 1.12 18.37 0.00
CA LEU A 431 -0.31 18.08 -0.09
C LEU A 431 -0.59 16.64 0.35
N LEU A 432 0.18 15.68 -0.16
CA LEU A 432 0.02 14.25 0.11
C LEU A 432 1.36 13.54 -0.06
N GLU A 433 1.69 12.65 0.86
CA GLU A 433 2.78 11.69 0.71
C GLU A 433 2.20 10.27 0.74
N LEU A 434 2.60 9.46 -0.25
CA LEU A 434 2.25 8.05 -0.37
C LEU A 434 3.51 7.20 -0.35
N ALA A 435 3.47 6.09 0.37
CA ALA A 435 4.52 5.09 0.41
C ALA A 435 3.94 3.71 0.04
N GLU A 436 4.83 2.72 -0.08
CA GLU A 436 4.43 1.34 -0.36
C GLU A 436 3.50 0.79 0.73
N SER A 437 2.35 0.27 0.31
CA SER A 437 1.36 -0.37 1.17
C SER A 437 0.64 -1.47 0.39
N GLN A 438 1.14 -2.69 0.54
CA GLN A 438 0.59 -3.89 -0.12
C GLN A 438 -0.92 -4.09 0.13
N PRO A 439 -1.46 -3.88 1.34
CA PRO A 439 -2.89 -4.14 1.61
C PRO A 439 -3.87 -3.33 0.77
N ILE A 440 -3.44 -2.16 0.26
CA ILE A 440 -4.25 -1.29 -0.61
C ILE A 440 -3.71 -1.27 -2.04
N GLY A 441 -2.83 -2.20 -2.38
CA GLY A 441 -2.26 -2.33 -3.72
C GLY A 441 -1.31 -1.20 -4.11
N HIS A 442 -0.75 -0.45 -3.17
CA HIS A 442 0.29 0.57 -3.43
C HIS A 442 1.65 -0.12 -3.46
N LEU A 443 2.10 -0.53 -4.64
CA LEU A 443 3.29 -1.36 -4.85
C LEU A 443 4.36 -0.51 -5.52
N PHE A 444 5.05 0.27 -4.70
CA PHE A 444 5.92 1.35 -5.15
C PHE A 444 7.41 1.00 -5.17
N GLY A 445 7.81 -0.19 -4.68
CA GLY A 445 9.19 -0.66 -4.79
C GLY A 445 10.16 0.29 -4.09
N GLU A 446 9.94 0.49 -2.79
CA GLU A 446 10.69 1.41 -1.91
C GLU A 446 10.55 2.91 -2.23
N SER A 447 9.79 3.25 -3.28
CA SER A 447 9.54 4.65 -3.65
C SER A 447 8.49 5.32 -2.76
N VAL A 448 8.69 6.61 -2.52
CA VAL A 448 7.77 7.55 -1.89
C VAL A 448 7.36 8.60 -2.91
N TYR A 449 6.06 8.85 -2.99
CA TYR A 449 5.45 9.82 -3.87
C TYR A 449 5.00 11.02 -3.06
N GLN A 450 5.55 12.19 -3.37
CA GLN A 450 5.22 13.43 -2.68
C GLN A 450 4.55 14.38 -3.66
N PHE A 451 3.30 14.73 -3.35
CA PHE A 451 2.50 15.70 -4.08
C PHE A 451 2.63 17.05 -3.40
N TRP A 452 3.11 18.05 -4.14
CA TRP A 452 3.46 19.37 -3.65
C TRP A 452 2.53 20.43 -4.23
N ILE A 453 2.12 21.38 -3.40
CA ILE A 453 1.33 22.55 -3.83
C ILE A 453 1.84 23.82 -3.16
N ARG A 454 1.88 24.95 -3.88
CA ARG A 454 2.18 26.24 -3.26
C ARG A 454 1.01 26.68 -2.39
N PRO A 455 1.24 27.34 -1.24
CA PRO A 455 0.15 27.81 -0.36
C PRO A 455 -0.91 28.65 -1.08
N GLY A 456 -0.48 29.57 -1.95
CA GLY A 456 -1.40 30.42 -2.72
C GLY A 456 -2.23 29.64 -3.74
N ASP A 457 -1.68 28.59 -4.34
CA ASP A 457 -2.39 27.72 -5.28
C ASP A 457 -3.41 26.85 -4.56
N LEU A 458 -3.07 26.37 -3.35
CA LEU A 458 -4.02 25.65 -2.50
C LEU A 458 -5.19 26.54 -2.09
N ALA A 459 -4.92 27.76 -1.62
CA ALA A 459 -5.96 28.75 -1.28
C ALA A 459 -6.85 29.11 -2.48
N ALA A 460 -6.25 29.18 -3.67
CA ALA A 460 -6.95 29.44 -4.93
C ALA A 460 -7.59 28.20 -5.57
N ARG A 461 -7.47 27.02 -4.93
CA ARG A 461 -8.02 25.73 -5.39
C ARG A 461 -7.47 25.28 -6.75
N ARG A 462 -6.22 25.64 -7.07
CA ARG A 462 -5.50 25.30 -8.30
C ARG A 462 -4.80 23.94 -8.19
N PHE A 463 -5.58 22.89 -7.99
CA PHE A 463 -5.07 21.52 -7.84
C PHE A 463 -4.45 20.95 -9.13
N ASP A 464 -4.72 21.57 -10.28
CA ASP A 464 -4.07 21.30 -11.56
C ASP A 464 -2.57 21.61 -11.57
N LEU A 465 -2.06 22.34 -10.57
CA LEU A 465 -0.65 22.72 -10.45
C LEU A 465 0.13 21.94 -9.40
N VAL A 466 -0.50 20.90 -8.85
CA VAL A 466 0.20 19.98 -7.97
C VAL A 466 1.36 19.33 -8.73
N GLN A 467 2.54 19.34 -8.12
CA GLN A 467 3.72 18.67 -8.65
C GLN A 467 3.98 17.37 -7.93
N LEU A 468 4.44 16.35 -8.65
CA LEU A 468 4.85 15.08 -8.09
C LEU A 468 6.38 14.98 -8.07
N THR A 469 6.94 14.57 -6.93
CA THR A 469 8.28 13.99 -6.86
C THR A 469 8.15 12.52 -6.47
N ALA A 470 9.01 11.69 -7.05
CA ALA A 470 9.09 10.27 -6.73
C ALA A 470 10.56 9.94 -6.43
N SER A 471 10.83 9.52 -5.20
CA SER A 471 12.18 9.19 -4.72
C SER A 471 12.14 7.85 -3.99
N ALA A 472 13.21 7.06 -4.08
CA ALA A 472 13.37 5.86 -3.27
C ALA A 472 14.16 6.17 -1.98
N TYR A 473 13.90 5.40 -0.92
CA TYR A 473 14.66 5.48 0.34
C TYR A 473 16.11 5.05 0.18
#